data_AF-A0A2J4P9U7-F1
#
_entry.id   AF-A0A2J4P9U7-F1
#
_cell.length_a   1.000
_cell.length_b   1.000
_cell.length_c   1.000
_cell.angle_alpha   90.00
_cell.angle_beta   90.00
_cell.angle_gamma   90.00
#
_symmetry.space_group_name_H-M   'P 1'
#
loop_
_entity.id
_entity.type
_entity.pdbx_description
1 polymer ?
#
loop_
_entity_poly.entity_id
_entity_poly.type
_entity_poly.pdbx_seq_one_letter_code
_entity_poly.pdbx_strand_id
1 'polypeptide(L)'
;MSLSRLLIKDFRNIEHADLALSPGFNFLVGANGSGKTSVLEAIYTLGHGRAFRSLQIGRVIRHEQESFVLHGRLQGEEREVSIGLTKDKQGDSKVRIDGTDGHKVAELAHLMPMQLITPEGFTLLNGGPKYRRAFLDWGCFHNEAGFFTAWSNLKRLVKQRNAALRQVSRYAQLRPWDLELIPLAEQISSWRAEYSAAIVEDMADTCRQFLPEFALTFSFQRGWEKETDYAEVLERNFERDRMLTYT
;
A
#
# COMPACT_ATOMS: atom_id res chain seq x y z
N MET A 1 4.10 -7.21 -17.08
CA MET A 1 3.30 -8.43 -16.84
C MET A 1 1.82 -8.08 -16.96
N SER A 2 1.02 -8.92 -17.63
CA SER A 2 -0.45 -8.74 -17.75
C SER A 2 -1.19 -9.90 -17.11
N LEU A 3 -2.32 -9.64 -16.43
CA LEU A 3 -3.20 -10.68 -15.93
C LEU A 3 -3.97 -11.32 -17.11
N SER A 4 -3.67 -12.57 -17.46
CA SER A 4 -4.26 -13.30 -18.59
C SER A 4 -5.50 -14.10 -18.20
N ARG A 5 -5.61 -14.50 -16.94
CA ARG A 5 -6.79 -15.21 -16.41
C ARG A 5 -7.05 -14.84 -14.95
N LEU A 6 -8.33 -14.73 -14.59
CA LEU A 6 -8.79 -14.51 -13.22
C LEU A 6 -9.85 -15.54 -12.86
N LEU A 7 -9.61 -16.28 -11.79
CA LEU A 7 -10.56 -17.18 -11.15
C LEU A 7 -11.01 -16.57 -9.82
N ILE A 8 -12.31 -16.54 -9.61
CA ILE A 8 -12.95 -16.02 -8.41
C ILE A 8 -13.84 -17.11 -7.83
N LYS A 9 -13.75 -17.32 -6.51
CA LYS A 9 -14.66 -18.16 -5.76
C LYS A 9 -15.07 -17.47 -4.45
N ASP A 10 -16.37 -17.40 -4.20
CA ASP A 10 -16.98 -16.90 -2.96
C ASP A 10 -16.56 -15.48 -2.54
N PHE A 11 -16.42 -14.58 -3.52
CA PHE A 11 -16.01 -13.20 -3.33
C PHE A 11 -17.16 -12.23 -3.60
N ARG A 12 -17.56 -11.45 -2.60
CA ARG A 12 -18.69 -10.51 -2.64
C ARG A 12 -19.96 -11.22 -3.11
N ASN A 13 -20.53 -10.76 -4.21
CA ASN A 13 -21.72 -11.34 -4.84
C ASN A 13 -21.38 -12.41 -5.90
N ILE A 14 -20.10 -12.76 -6.08
CA ILE A 14 -19.63 -13.74 -7.07
C ILE A 14 -19.41 -15.08 -6.37
N GLU A 15 -20.22 -16.08 -6.74
CA GLU A 15 -20.02 -17.46 -6.30
C GLU A 15 -18.84 -18.10 -7.00
N HIS A 16 -18.84 -18.05 -8.33
CA HIS A 16 -17.76 -18.51 -9.18
C HIS A 16 -17.65 -17.65 -10.44
N ALA A 17 -16.43 -17.35 -10.85
CA ALA A 17 -16.15 -16.77 -12.17
C ALA A 17 -14.79 -17.25 -12.67
N ASP A 18 -14.70 -17.46 -13.98
CA ASP A 18 -13.48 -17.81 -14.70
C ASP A 18 -13.38 -16.91 -15.93
N LEU A 19 -12.47 -15.95 -15.87
CA LEU A 19 -12.35 -14.88 -16.86
C LEU A 19 -11.01 -15.01 -17.57
N ALA A 20 -11.04 -15.31 -18.87
CA ALA A 20 -9.90 -15.07 -19.75
C ALA A 20 -9.87 -13.57 -20.11
N LEU A 21 -8.72 -12.93 -19.90
CA LEU A 21 -8.55 -11.49 -20.11
C LEU A 21 -7.67 -11.23 -21.33
N SER A 22 -8.03 -10.18 -22.06
CA SER A 22 -7.19 -9.64 -23.13
C SER A 22 -5.95 -8.96 -22.55
N PRO A 23 -4.79 -8.99 -23.22
CA PRO A 23 -3.61 -8.25 -22.81
C PRO A 23 -3.79 -6.71 -22.88
N GLY A 24 -4.79 -6.23 -23.62
CA GLY A 24 -5.11 -4.81 -23.75
C GLY A 24 -6.29 -4.38 -22.88
N PHE A 25 -7.22 -3.64 -23.47
CA PHE A 25 -8.42 -3.18 -22.77
C PHE A 25 -9.42 -4.30 -22.54
N ASN A 26 -9.97 -4.35 -21.32
CA ASN A 26 -11.02 -5.27 -20.93
C ASN A 26 -12.23 -4.46 -20.45
N PHE A 27 -13.38 -4.62 -21.11
CA PHE A 27 -14.61 -3.93 -20.76
C PHE A 27 -15.54 -4.84 -19.98
N LEU A 28 -15.83 -4.48 -18.72
CA LEU A 28 -16.84 -5.16 -17.90
C LEU A 28 -18.16 -4.39 -18.02
N VAL A 29 -19.13 -4.96 -18.75
CA VAL A 29 -20.42 -4.32 -19.05
C VAL A 29 -21.57 -5.11 -18.42
N GLY A 30 -22.60 -4.41 -17.97
CA GLY A 30 -23.80 -5.02 -17.38
C GLY A 30 -24.56 -4.06 -16.48
N ALA A 31 -25.72 -4.48 -15.97
CA ALA A 31 -26.56 -3.68 -15.09
C ALA A 31 -25.85 -3.28 -13.77
N ASN A 32 -26.31 -2.21 -13.12
CA ASN A 32 -25.82 -1.85 -11.79
C ASN A 32 -26.09 -2.99 -10.79
N GLY A 33 -25.14 -3.24 -9.89
CA GLY A 33 -25.21 -4.38 -8.95
C GLY A 33 -24.81 -5.75 -9.54
N SER A 34 -24.51 -5.86 -10.83
CA SER A 34 -24.16 -7.15 -11.46
C SER A 34 -22.80 -7.75 -11.06
N GLY A 35 -22.00 -7.05 -10.23
CA GLY A 35 -20.69 -7.52 -9.78
C GLY A 35 -19.48 -6.98 -10.54
N LYS A 36 -19.64 -6.04 -11.50
CA LYS A 36 -18.52 -5.40 -12.22
C LYS A 36 -17.41 -4.89 -11.28
N THR A 37 -17.79 -4.09 -10.28
CA THR A 37 -16.85 -3.57 -9.27
C THR A 37 -16.29 -4.67 -8.38
N SER A 38 -17.04 -5.76 -8.15
CA SER A 38 -16.55 -6.92 -7.39
C SER A 38 -15.43 -7.66 -8.13
N VAL A 39 -15.49 -7.74 -9.47
CA VAL A 39 -14.39 -8.28 -10.29
C VAL A 39 -13.15 -7.40 -10.18
N LEU A 40 -13.29 -6.08 -10.33
CA LEU A 40 -12.16 -5.14 -10.15
C LEU A 40 -11.57 -5.23 -8.74
N GLU A 41 -12.41 -5.38 -7.73
CA GLU A 41 -11.98 -5.55 -6.35
C GLU A 41 -11.32 -6.91 -6.09
N ALA A 42 -11.71 -7.96 -6.81
CA ALA A 42 -11.01 -9.25 -6.78
C ALA A 42 -9.58 -9.11 -7.34
N ILE A 43 -9.41 -8.47 -8.51
CA ILE A 43 -8.07 -8.21 -9.08
C ILE A 43 -7.21 -7.42 -8.10
N TYR A 44 -7.76 -6.33 -7.54
CA TYR A 44 -7.04 -5.51 -6.57
C TYR A 44 -6.71 -6.31 -5.30
N THR A 45 -7.65 -7.10 -4.78
CA THR A 45 -7.44 -7.91 -3.58
C THR A 45 -6.38 -8.98 -3.81
N LEU A 46 -6.32 -9.57 -5.01
CA LEU A 46 -5.29 -10.54 -5.38
C LEU A 46 -3.89 -9.91 -5.31
N GLY A 47 -3.68 -8.71 -5.86
CA GLY A 47 -2.38 -8.04 -5.79
C GLY A 47 -2.05 -7.42 -4.42
N HIS A 48 -3.04 -6.85 -3.73
CA HIS A 48 -2.82 -6.03 -2.52
C HIS A 48 -3.16 -6.74 -1.20
N GLY A 49 -3.73 -7.95 -1.27
CA GLY A 49 -4.21 -8.71 -0.13
C GLY A 49 -5.34 -8.05 0.67
N ARG A 50 -6.00 -7.03 0.14
CA ARG A 50 -7.14 -6.36 0.78
C ARG A 50 -8.07 -5.74 -0.26
N ALA A 51 -9.36 -5.74 0.04
CA ALA A 51 -10.36 -5.05 -0.75
C ALA A 51 -10.25 -3.52 -0.59
N PHE A 52 -10.53 -2.77 -1.66
CA PHE A 52 -10.44 -1.31 -1.63
C PHE A 52 -11.69 -0.63 -1.05
N ARG A 53 -12.87 -1.27 -1.05
CA ARG A 53 -14.10 -0.67 -0.49
C ARG A 53 -14.32 -0.97 0.99
N SER A 54 -13.90 -2.14 1.48
CA SER A 54 -14.13 -2.57 2.86
C SER A 54 -12.94 -3.34 3.41
N LEU A 55 -12.48 -2.94 4.59
CA LEU A 55 -11.47 -3.68 5.35
C LEU A 55 -12.06 -4.84 6.16
N GLN A 56 -13.38 -4.87 6.35
CA GLN A 56 -14.06 -5.95 7.09
C GLN A 56 -14.17 -7.20 6.20
N ILE A 57 -13.47 -8.26 6.58
CA ILE A 57 -13.37 -9.50 5.79
C ILE A 57 -14.72 -10.19 5.57
N GLY A 58 -15.61 -10.19 6.56
CA GLY A 58 -16.95 -10.75 6.45
C GLY A 58 -17.86 -10.03 5.44
N ARG A 59 -17.52 -8.80 5.02
CA ARG A 59 -18.21 -8.11 3.92
C ARG A 59 -17.63 -8.44 2.55
N VAL A 60 -16.44 -9.03 2.50
CA VAL A 60 -15.71 -9.38 1.28
C VAL A 60 -15.97 -10.83 0.91
N ILE A 61 -16.05 -11.73 1.89
CA ILE A 61 -16.47 -13.12 1.67
C ILE A 61 -17.96 -13.13 1.32
N ARG A 62 -18.36 -13.99 0.38
CA ARG A 62 -19.77 -14.21 0.03
C ARG A 62 -20.57 -14.68 1.24
N HIS A 63 -21.84 -14.28 1.30
CA HIS A 63 -22.74 -14.65 2.41
C HIS A 63 -22.72 -16.16 2.68
N GLU A 64 -22.71 -16.53 3.97
CA GLU A 64 -22.67 -17.93 4.45
C GLU A 64 -21.45 -18.76 4.05
N GLN A 65 -20.41 -18.17 3.42
CA GLN A 65 -19.18 -18.87 3.08
C GLN A 65 -18.08 -18.61 4.11
N GLU A 66 -17.19 -19.59 4.33
CA GLU A 66 -16.10 -19.49 5.32
C GLU A 66 -14.86 -18.77 4.82
N SER A 67 -14.68 -18.71 3.50
CA SER A 67 -13.51 -18.11 2.86
C SER A 67 -13.82 -17.68 1.43
N PHE A 68 -12.94 -16.86 0.85
CA PHE A 68 -12.90 -16.67 -0.60
C PHE A 68 -11.57 -17.19 -1.16
N VAL A 69 -11.57 -17.53 -2.44
CA VAL A 69 -10.35 -17.88 -3.19
C VAL A 69 -10.26 -17.04 -4.45
N LEU A 70 -9.11 -16.40 -4.65
CA LEU A 70 -8.76 -15.68 -5.85
C LEU A 70 -7.53 -16.31 -6.46
N HIS A 71 -7.52 -16.51 -7.77
CA HIS A 71 -6.37 -17.04 -8.48
C HIS A 71 -6.18 -16.28 -9.79
N GLY A 72 -4.93 -15.95 -10.10
CA GLY A 72 -4.55 -15.23 -11.31
C GLY A 72 -3.46 -15.97 -12.08
N ARG A 73 -3.45 -15.78 -13.40
CA ARG A 73 -2.29 -16.10 -14.24
C ARG A 73 -1.71 -14.82 -14.78
N LEU A 74 -0.43 -14.60 -14.54
CA LEU A 74 0.30 -13.43 -15.02
C LEU A 74 1.16 -13.86 -16.20
N GLN A 75 0.96 -13.22 -17.35
CA GLN A 75 1.83 -13.35 -18.50
C GLN A 75 3.03 -12.40 -18.31
N GLY A 76 4.21 -12.97 -18.06
CA GLY A 76 5.49 -12.27 -18.10
C GLY A 76 6.16 -12.35 -19.48
N GLU A 77 7.31 -11.67 -19.59
CA GLU A 77 8.12 -11.67 -20.82
C GLU A 77 8.74 -13.06 -21.08
N GLU A 78 9.26 -13.70 -20.03
CA GLU A 78 9.93 -15.01 -20.14
C GLU A 78 9.01 -16.19 -19.83
N ARG A 79 8.10 -16.04 -18.86
CA ARG A 79 7.21 -17.14 -18.42
C ARG A 79 5.88 -16.66 -17.84
N GLU A 80 4.92 -17.59 -17.81
CA GLU A 80 3.69 -17.44 -17.02
C GLU A 80 3.98 -17.67 -15.53
N VAL A 81 3.36 -16.88 -14.67
CA VAL A 81 3.40 -17.03 -13.22
C VAL A 81 1.99 -17.23 -12.70
N SER A 82 1.80 -18.27 -11.89
CA SER A 82 0.51 -18.56 -11.25
C SER A 82 0.48 -17.98 -9.85
N ILE A 83 -0.58 -17.26 -9.48
CA ILE A 83 -0.71 -16.64 -8.15
C ILE A 83 -2.08 -16.94 -7.54
N GLY A 84 -2.12 -17.09 -6.22
CA GLY A 84 -3.34 -17.38 -5.47
C GLY A 84 -3.39 -16.68 -4.12
N LEU A 85 -4.58 -16.24 -3.74
CA LEU A 85 -4.88 -15.69 -2.43
C LEU A 85 -6.18 -16.31 -1.90
N THR A 86 -6.08 -16.95 -0.75
CA THR A 86 -7.24 -17.39 0.04
C THR A 86 -7.29 -16.60 1.33
N LYS A 87 -8.48 -16.12 1.71
CA LYS A 87 -8.72 -15.55 3.04
C LYS A 87 -9.96 -16.14 3.68
N ASP A 88 -9.86 -16.49 4.96
CA ASP A 88 -10.99 -16.95 5.76
C ASP A 88 -11.61 -15.82 6.59
N LYS A 89 -12.70 -16.15 7.30
CA LYS A 89 -13.40 -15.24 8.21
C LYS A 89 -12.54 -14.71 9.37
N GLN A 90 -11.48 -15.43 9.75
CA GLN A 90 -10.57 -15.02 10.83
C GLN A 90 -9.58 -13.97 10.31
N GLY A 91 -9.45 -13.84 8.99
CA GLY A 91 -8.58 -12.89 8.31
C GLY A 91 -7.23 -13.48 7.93
N ASP A 92 -7.00 -14.76 8.22
CA ASP A 92 -5.79 -15.46 7.86
C ASP A 92 -5.68 -15.55 6.34
N SER A 93 -4.48 -15.29 5.84
CA SER A 93 -4.21 -15.20 4.41
C SER A 93 -3.26 -16.32 4.01
N LYS A 94 -3.68 -17.16 3.07
CA LYS A 94 -2.81 -18.15 2.42
C LYS A 94 -2.47 -17.64 1.03
N VAL A 95 -1.18 -17.45 0.78
CA VAL A 95 -0.66 -16.99 -0.51
C VAL A 95 0.08 -18.14 -1.18
N ARG A 96 -0.21 -18.32 -2.47
CA ARG A 96 0.43 -19.32 -3.31
C ARG A 96 1.03 -18.65 -4.55
N ILE A 97 2.26 -19.00 -4.90
CA ILE A 97 2.94 -18.54 -6.12
C ILE A 97 3.53 -19.79 -6.78
N ASP A 98 3.26 -20.01 -8.07
CA ASP A 98 3.72 -21.19 -8.85
C ASP A 98 3.47 -22.53 -8.15
N GLY A 99 2.38 -22.64 -7.41
CA GLY A 99 2.00 -23.87 -6.70
C GLY A 99 2.60 -24.02 -5.29
N THR A 100 3.55 -23.18 -4.88
CA THR A 100 4.14 -23.21 -3.54
C THR A 100 3.40 -22.30 -2.56
N ASP A 101 3.22 -22.77 -1.33
CA ASP A 101 2.59 -22.02 -0.24
C ASP A 101 3.65 -21.30 0.63
N GLY A 102 3.19 -20.40 1.52
CA GLY A 102 4.06 -19.73 2.51
C GLY A 102 4.58 -18.36 2.09
N HIS A 103 4.14 -17.86 0.94
CA HIS A 103 4.48 -16.53 0.44
C HIS A 103 3.77 -15.42 1.23
N LYS A 104 4.29 -14.21 1.12
CA LYS A 104 3.69 -13.01 1.70
C LYS A 104 2.88 -12.25 0.67
N VAL A 105 1.85 -11.53 1.13
CA VAL A 105 1.07 -10.60 0.30
C VAL A 105 1.95 -9.57 -0.41
N ALA A 106 3.07 -9.16 0.20
CA ALA A 106 4.01 -8.23 -0.41
C ALA A 106 4.63 -8.77 -1.72
N GLU A 107 4.80 -10.09 -1.84
CA GLU A 107 5.29 -10.72 -3.07
C GLU A 107 4.23 -10.64 -4.19
N LEU A 108 2.93 -10.79 -3.85
CA LEU A 108 1.84 -10.56 -4.82
C LEU A 108 1.83 -9.11 -5.31
N ALA A 109 2.02 -8.15 -4.40
CA ALA A 109 2.05 -6.74 -4.74
C ALA A 109 3.20 -6.42 -5.70
N HIS A 110 4.36 -7.07 -5.52
CA HIS A 110 5.50 -6.92 -6.43
C HIS A 110 5.23 -7.51 -7.82
N LEU A 111 4.54 -8.65 -7.89
CA LEU A 111 4.15 -9.31 -9.15
C LEU A 111 3.02 -8.58 -9.89
N MET A 112 2.16 -7.86 -9.16
CA MET A 112 1.01 -7.14 -9.69
C MET A 112 1.06 -5.64 -9.37
N PRO A 113 2.01 -4.88 -9.94
CA PRO A 113 1.95 -3.42 -9.88
C PRO A 113 0.67 -2.95 -10.57
N MET A 114 -0.18 -2.24 -9.84
CA MET A 114 -1.48 -1.83 -10.37
C MET A 114 -1.93 -0.51 -9.75
N GLN A 115 -2.47 0.37 -10.58
CA GLN A 115 -3.08 1.63 -10.15
C GLN A 115 -4.61 1.46 -10.12
N LEU A 116 -5.20 1.76 -8.97
CA LEU A 116 -6.65 1.84 -8.83
C LEU A 116 -7.10 3.28 -9.07
N ILE A 117 -8.08 3.46 -9.97
CA ILE A 117 -8.76 4.73 -10.19
C ILE A 117 -10.21 4.54 -9.77
N THR A 118 -10.67 5.34 -8.81
CA THR A 118 -12.07 5.34 -8.36
C THR A 118 -12.65 6.76 -8.39
N PRO A 119 -13.98 6.91 -8.42
CA PRO A 119 -14.62 8.23 -8.31
C PRO A 119 -14.23 8.99 -7.04
N GLU A 120 -13.86 8.30 -5.96
CA GLU A 120 -13.42 8.88 -4.68
C GLU A 120 -11.93 9.29 -4.66
N GLY A 121 -11.26 9.29 -5.83
CA GLY A 121 -9.84 9.60 -6.01
C GLY A 121 -9.39 10.98 -5.51
N PHE A 122 -10.33 11.89 -5.24
CA PHE A 122 -10.04 13.23 -4.69
C PHE A 122 -9.41 13.21 -3.29
N THR A 123 -9.46 12.07 -2.59
CA THR A 123 -8.90 11.93 -1.24
C THR A 123 -7.39 12.19 -1.19
N LEU A 124 -6.67 12.01 -2.31
CA LEU A 124 -5.25 12.38 -2.39
C LEU A 124 -5.03 13.89 -2.20
N LEU A 125 -5.93 14.70 -2.76
CA LEU A 125 -5.89 16.16 -2.74
C LEU A 125 -6.52 16.72 -1.46
N ASN A 126 -7.78 16.37 -1.20
CA ASN A 126 -8.58 16.95 -0.12
C ASN A 126 -8.40 16.22 1.23
N GLY A 127 -7.79 15.03 1.21
CA GLY A 127 -7.52 14.26 2.42
C GLY A 127 -6.29 14.73 3.19
N GLY A 128 -6.17 14.23 4.41
CA GLY A 128 -5.01 14.50 5.27
C GLY A 128 -3.70 13.88 4.74
N PRO A 129 -2.55 14.22 5.34
CA PRO A 129 -1.21 13.78 4.90
C PRO A 129 -1.03 12.25 4.78
N LYS A 130 -1.84 11.45 5.48
CA LYS A 130 -1.82 9.99 5.42
C LYS A 130 -2.00 9.45 4.00
N TYR A 131 -2.86 10.07 3.18
CA TYR A 131 -3.14 9.59 1.83
C TYR A 131 -1.98 9.87 0.88
N ARG A 132 -1.42 11.08 0.93
CA ARG A 132 -0.22 11.46 0.15
C ARG A 132 1.00 10.62 0.54
N ARG A 133 1.22 10.36 1.84
CA ARG A 133 2.27 9.43 2.28
C ARG A 133 2.05 8.02 1.76
N ALA A 134 0.83 7.51 1.78
CA ALA A 134 0.54 6.18 1.24
C ALA A 134 0.80 6.12 -0.27
N PHE A 135 0.45 7.16 -1.03
CA PHE A 135 0.76 7.27 -2.45
C PHE A 135 2.27 7.22 -2.70
N LEU A 136 3.06 8.03 -1.99
CA LEU A 136 4.52 8.00 -2.10
C LEU A 136 5.13 6.66 -1.65
N ASP A 137 4.62 6.07 -0.58
CA ASP A 137 5.11 4.78 -0.07
C ASP A 137 4.91 3.65 -1.09
N TRP A 138 3.79 3.66 -1.83
CA TRP A 138 3.55 2.71 -2.92
C TRP A 138 4.50 2.93 -4.09
N GLY A 139 4.74 4.19 -4.45
CA GLY A 139 5.73 4.54 -5.46
C GLY A 139 7.13 4.05 -5.11
N CYS A 140 7.58 4.35 -3.89
CA CYS A 140 8.88 3.88 -3.40
C CYS A 140 8.93 2.34 -3.28
N PHE A 141 7.84 1.69 -2.87
CA PHE A 141 7.77 0.22 -2.80
C PHE A 141 8.05 -0.46 -4.16
N HIS A 142 7.58 0.14 -5.25
CA HIS A 142 7.80 -0.40 -6.60
C HIS A 142 9.14 0.04 -7.21
N ASN A 143 9.66 1.21 -6.81
CA ASN A 143 10.92 1.74 -7.33
C ASN A 143 12.16 1.18 -6.61
N GLU A 144 12.05 0.95 -5.30
CA GLU A 144 13.18 0.68 -4.41
C GLU A 144 13.02 -0.68 -3.73
N ALA A 145 13.83 -1.66 -4.14
CA ALA A 145 13.77 -3.04 -3.62
C ALA A 145 13.90 -3.12 -2.07
N GLY A 146 14.69 -2.24 -1.47
CA GLY A 146 14.91 -2.18 -0.01
C GLY A 146 13.80 -1.48 0.79
N PHE A 147 12.91 -0.73 0.13
CA PHE A 147 11.98 0.18 0.79
C PHE A 147 11.01 -0.55 1.72
N PHE A 148 10.43 -1.67 1.26
CA PHE A 148 9.45 -2.41 2.06
C PHE A 148 10.03 -2.87 3.42
N THR A 149 11.24 -3.42 3.39
CA THR A 149 11.93 -3.92 4.58
C THR A 149 12.21 -2.78 5.56
N ALA A 150 12.79 -1.69 5.08
CA ALA A 150 13.06 -0.51 5.90
C ALA A 150 11.77 0.09 6.48
N TRP A 151 10.72 0.24 5.66
CA TRP A 151 9.44 0.79 6.06
C TRP A 151 8.73 -0.06 7.12
N SER A 152 8.77 -1.39 6.96
CA SER A 152 8.22 -2.33 7.94
C SER A 152 8.96 -2.24 9.28
N ASN A 153 10.30 -2.19 9.23
CA ASN A 153 11.14 -2.03 10.41
C ASN A 153 10.90 -0.68 11.10
N LEU A 154 10.81 0.41 10.35
CA LEU A 154 10.51 1.75 10.88
C LEU A 154 9.16 1.75 11.61
N LYS A 155 8.10 1.19 10.98
CA LYS A 155 6.78 1.09 11.62
C LYS A 155 6.80 0.29 12.92
N ARG A 156 7.54 -0.83 12.93
CA ARG A 156 7.71 -1.65 14.13
C ARG A 156 8.42 -0.87 15.25
N LEU A 157 9.52 -0.20 14.92
CA LEU A 157 10.30 0.59 15.87
C LEU A 157 9.51 1.77 16.42
N VAL A 158 8.79 2.52 15.58
CA VAL A 158 7.91 3.61 16.04
C VAL A 158 6.85 3.08 17.02
N LYS A 159 6.25 1.91 16.75
CA LYS A 159 5.28 1.31 17.67
C LYS A 159 5.91 0.92 19.00
N GLN A 160 7.10 0.34 18.99
CA GLN A 160 7.84 -0.03 20.19
C GLN A 160 8.27 1.20 21.00
N ARG A 161 8.80 2.23 20.32
CA ARG A 161 9.14 3.52 20.92
C ARG A 161 7.93 4.17 21.57
N ASN A 162 6.79 4.23 20.88
CA ASN A 162 5.54 4.78 21.41
C ASN A 162 5.04 4.01 22.64
N ALA A 163 5.25 2.69 22.69
CA ALA A 163 4.95 1.90 23.88
C ALA A 163 5.93 2.22 25.03
N ALA A 164 7.22 2.35 24.74
CA ALA A 164 8.26 2.71 25.71
C ALA A 164 8.06 4.11 26.28
N LEU A 165 7.61 5.08 25.47
CA LEU A 165 7.30 6.46 25.89
C LEU A 165 6.39 6.51 27.13
N ARG A 166 5.47 5.56 27.29
CA ARG A 166 4.54 5.48 28.43
C ARG A 166 5.19 5.04 29.74
N GLN A 167 6.39 4.46 29.68
CA GLN A 167 7.06 3.80 30.81
C GLN A 167 8.33 4.52 31.25
N VAL A 168 8.87 5.39 30.40
CA VAL A 168 10.13 6.09 30.65
C VAL A 168 9.92 7.43 31.35
N SER A 169 10.87 7.79 32.22
CA SER A 169 10.90 9.11 32.87
C SER A 169 11.97 10.03 32.30
N ARG A 170 12.98 9.48 31.61
CA ARG A 170 14.12 10.22 31.04
C ARG A 170 14.38 9.80 29.59
N TYR A 171 14.77 10.76 28.75
CA TYR A 171 15.07 10.52 27.33
C TYR A 171 16.14 9.44 27.11
N ALA A 172 17.16 9.36 27.98
CA ALA A 172 18.22 8.35 27.89
C ALA A 172 17.69 6.90 27.79
N GLN A 173 16.49 6.64 28.33
CA GLN A 173 15.86 5.33 28.27
C GLN A 173 15.29 5.00 26.87
N LEU A 174 15.03 5.99 26.00
CA LEU A 174 14.55 5.78 24.63
C LEU A 174 15.68 5.66 23.60
N ARG A 175 16.91 6.08 23.96
CA ARG A 175 18.06 6.09 23.06
C ARG A 175 18.29 4.77 22.29
N PRO A 176 18.10 3.57 22.88
CA PRO A 176 18.26 2.32 22.13
C PRO A 176 17.33 2.21 20.92
N TRP A 177 16.08 2.68 21.03
CA TRP A 177 15.15 2.71 19.90
C TRP A 177 15.52 3.79 18.89
N ASP A 178 15.95 4.95 19.37
CA ASP A 178 16.28 6.09 18.49
C ASP A 178 17.50 5.80 17.61
N LEU A 179 18.51 5.08 18.15
CA LEU A 179 19.68 4.62 17.39
C LEU A 179 19.32 3.73 16.19
N GLU A 180 18.29 2.89 16.31
CA GLU A 180 17.81 2.04 15.20
C GLU A 180 16.82 2.79 14.28
N LEU A 181 16.01 3.69 14.85
CA LEU A 181 14.94 4.37 14.15
C LEU A 181 15.46 5.46 13.21
N ILE A 182 16.46 6.23 13.64
CA ILE A 182 16.96 7.40 12.90
C ILE A 182 17.49 7.02 11.50
N PRO A 183 18.40 6.03 11.34
CA PRO A 183 18.93 5.69 10.02
C PRO A 183 17.82 5.24 9.05
N LEU A 184 16.81 4.51 9.55
CA LEU A 184 15.67 4.08 8.75
C LEU A 184 14.78 5.25 8.34
N ALA A 185 14.54 6.20 9.25
CA ALA A 185 13.74 7.39 8.98
C ALA A 185 14.40 8.28 7.92
N GLU A 186 15.71 8.48 8.01
CA GLU A 186 16.50 9.24 7.04
C GLU A 186 16.52 8.55 5.68
N GLN A 187 16.77 7.24 5.64
CA GLN A 187 16.79 6.49 4.38
C GLN A 187 15.43 6.51 3.66
N ILE A 188 14.33 6.29 4.40
CA ILE A 188 12.97 6.40 3.85
C ILE A 188 12.67 7.83 3.39
N SER A 189 13.17 8.85 4.10
CA SER A 189 13.03 10.23 3.66
C SER A 189 13.79 10.50 2.37
N SER A 190 14.99 9.93 2.18
CA SER A 190 15.78 10.07 0.94
C SER A 190 15.02 9.47 -0.24
N TRP A 191 14.61 8.21 -0.13
CA TRP A 191 13.83 7.54 -1.17
C TRP A 191 12.54 8.28 -1.53
N ARG A 192 11.80 8.79 -0.53
CA ARG A 192 10.60 9.59 -0.80
C ARG A 192 10.91 10.91 -1.51
N ALA A 193 12.02 11.56 -1.17
CA ALA A 193 12.43 12.80 -1.82
C ALA A 193 12.86 12.55 -3.27
N GLU A 194 13.67 11.52 -3.51
CA GLU A 194 14.12 11.08 -4.83
C GLU A 194 12.92 10.68 -5.71
N TYR A 195 12.04 9.83 -5.20
CA TYR A 195 10.83 9.43 -5.93
C TYR A 195 9.92 10.63 -6.22
N SER A 196 9.71 11.52 -5.25
CA SER A 196 8.90 12.73 -5.46
C SER A 196 9.51 13.61 -6.55
N ALA A 197 10.83 13.82 -6.55
CA ALA A 197 11.51 14.60 -7.58
C ALA A 197 11.37 13.97 -8.96
N ALA A 198 11.48 12.64 -9.05
CA ALA A 198 11.39 11.90 -10.32
C ALA A 198 10.01 12.00 -10.99
N ILE A 199 8.92 12.13 -10.23
CA ILE A 199 7.56 12.17 -10.79
C ILE A 199 7.00 13.60 -10.95
N VAL A 200 7.69 14.62 -10.42
CA VAL A 200 7.14 15.99 -10.36
C VAL A 200 6.94 16.59 -11.75
N GLU A 201 7.84 16.30 -12.69
CA GLU A 201 7.73 16.80 -14.07
C GLU A 201 6.51 16.20 -14.78
N ASP A 202 6.37 14.87 -14.75
CA ASP A 202 5.22 14.17 -15.32
C ASP A 202 3.88 14.63 -14.71
N MET A 203 3.86 14.86 -13.39
CA MET A 203 2.70 15.39 -12.70
C MET A 203 2.37 16.82 -13.16
N ALA A 204 3.37 17.69 -13.26
CA ALA A 204 3.19 19.07 -13.70
C ALA A 204 2.68 19.14 -15.15
N ASP A 205 3.22 18.32 -16.04
CA ASP A 205 2.81 18.27 -17.43
C ASP A 205 1.42 17.69 -17.62
N THR A 206 1.09 16.62 -16.89
CA THR A 206 -0.28 16.08 -16.84
C THR A 206 -1.27 17.15 -16.36
N CYS A 207 -0.94 17.85 -15.27
CA CYS A 207 -1.80 18.91 -14.77
C CYS A 207 -1.93 20.06 -15.77
N ARG A 208 -0.88 20.45 -16.48
CA ARG A 208 -0.94 21.50 -17.50
C ARG A 208 -1.84 21.12 -18.67
N GLN A 209 -1.89 19.83 -19.04
CA GLN A 209 -2.76 19.34 -20.11
C GLN A 209 -4.25 19.40 -19.72
N PHE A 210 -4.58 19.05 -18.48
CA PHE A 210 -5.98 18.98 -18.02
C PHE A 210 -6.49 20.27 -17.33
N LEU A 211 -5.59 21.09 -16.78
CA LEU A 211 -5.86 22.25 -15.94
C LEU A 211 -4.93 23.43 -16.30
N PRO A 212 -4.87 23.87 -17.57
CA PRO A 212 -3.92 24.89 -18.04
C PRO A 212 -4.07 26.25 -17.35
N GLU A 213 -5.23 26.54 -16.77
CA GLU A 213 -5.53 27.78 -16.05
C GLU A 213 -4.96 27.83 -14.62
N PHE A 214 -4.48 26.70 -14.08
CA PHE A 214 -3.93 26.61 -12.73
C PHE A 214 -2.41 26.42 -12.75
N ALA A 215 -1.71 27.22 -11.94
CA ALA A 215 -0.30 26.99 -11.63
C ALA A 215 -0.19 26.09 -10.39
N LEU A 216 0.30 24.86 -10.57
CA LEU A 216 0.48 23.90 -9.49
C LEU A 216 1.97 23.75 -9.15
N THR A 217 2.27 23.74 -7.86
CA THR A 217 3.62 23.47 -7.33
C THR A 217 3.60 22.26 -6.44
N PHE A 218 4.60 21.41 -6.58
CA PHE A 218 4.74 20.18 -5.80
C PHE A 218 6.03 20.25 -4.99
N SER A 219 5.94 19.92 -3.70
CA SER A 219 7.10 19.92 -2.81
C SER A 219 7.00 18.77 -1.81
N PHE A 220 8.11 18.09 -1.59
CA PHE A 220 8.22 17.08 -0.54
C PHE A 220 8.61 17.73 0.80
N GLN A 221 7.90 17.38 1.86
CA GLN A 221 8.20 17.80 3.23
C GLN A 221 8.43 16.57 4.10
N ARG A 222 9.67 16.40 4.61
CA ARG A 222 10.05 15.22 5.41
C ARG A 222 9.43 15.17 6.81
N GLY A 223 9.01 16.32 7.33
CA GLY A 223 8.36 16.45 8.64
C GLY A 223 9.25 16.98 9.77
N TRP A 224 10.52 17.28 9.48
CA TRP A 224 11.43 18.04 10.34
C TRP A 224 12.33 18.94 9.50
N GLU A 225 12.88 19.98 10.12
CA GLU A 225 13.74 20.98 9.47
C GLU A 225 14.95 20.33 8.81
N LYS A 226 15.32 20.79 7.60
CA LYS A 226 16.37 20.18 6.77
C LYS A 226 17.75 20.17 7.43
N GLU A 227 18.06 21.23 8.16
CA GLU A 227 19.37 21.46 8.78
C GLU A 227 19.47 20.91 10.22
N THR A 228 18.38 20.33 10.75
CA THR A 228 18.38 19.78 12.12
C THR A 228 18.56 18.26 12.07
N ASP A 229 19.47 17.76 12.91
CA ASP A 229 19.63 16.33 13.14
C ASP A 229 18.34 15.75 13.74
N TYR A 230 17.89 14.61 13.22
CA TYR A 230 16.65 14.01 13.70
C TYR A 230 16.73 13.55 15.16
N ALA A 231 17.93 13.18 15.64
CA ALA A 231 18.18 12.88 17.05
C ALA A 231 17.88 14.07 17.96
N GLU A 232 18.30 15.28 17.56
CA GLU A 232 18.04 16.51 18.31
C GLU A 232 16.55 16.82 18.36
N VAL A 233 15.82 16.59 17.26
CA VAL A 233 14.37 16.76 17.21
C VAL A 233 13.68 15.80 18.19
N LEU A 234 14.09 14.54 18.22
CA LEU A 234 13.53 13.52 19.11
C LEU A 234 13.82 13.82 20.59
N GLU A 235 15.03 14.27 20.93
CA GLU A 235 15.40 14.66 22.30
C GLU A 235 14.64 15.91 22.74
N ARG A 236 14.57 16.94 21.88
CA ARG A 236 13.85 18.19 22.16
C ARG A 236 12.35 17.97 22.36
N ASN A 237 11.74 17.05 21.61
CA ASN A 237 10.31 16.77 21.69
C ASN A 237 9.94 15.76 22.78
N PHE A 238 10.90 15.16 23.49
CA PHE A 238 10.69 14.07 24.43
C PHE A 238 9.53 14.32 25.42
N GLU A 239 9.52 15.48 26.09
CA GLU A 239 8.51 15.78 27.10
C GLU A 239 7.10 15.88 26.50
N ARG A 240 6.99 16.47 25.31
CA ARG A 240 5.73 16.55 24.56
C ARG A 240 5.27 15.16 24.13
N ASP A 241 6.14 14.37 23.51
CA ASP A 241 5.85 13.02 23.03
C ASP A 241 5.42 12.10 24.18
N ARG A 242 6.03 12.25 25.36
CA ARG A 242 5.68 11.50 26.56
C ARG A 242 4.26 11.80 27.02
N MET A 243 3.87 13.07 27.04
CA MET A 243 2.51 13.50 27.38
C MET A 243 1.47 13.00 26.35
N LEU A 244 1.82 13.00 25.07
CA LEU A 244 0.95 12.55 23.98
C LEU A 244 0.93 11.01 23.83
N THR A 245 1.95 10.32 24.32
CA THR A 245 2.23 8.88 24.16
C THR A 245 2.48 8.45 22.71
N TYR A 246 2.86 9.38 21.85
CA TYR A 246 3.27 9.15 20.46
C TYR A 246 4.16 10.29 19.96
N THR A 247 4.99 9.96 18.96
CA THR A 247 5.83 10.89 18.16
C THR A 247 5.14 11.28 16.87
#